data_AF-A0A5L4NLL4-F1
#
_entry.id   AF-A0A5L4NLL4-F1
#
_cell.length_a   1.000
_cell.length_b   1.000
_cell.length_c   1.000
_cell.angle_alpha   90.00
_cell.angle_beta   90.00
_cell.angle_gamma   90.00
#
_symmetry.space_group_name_H-M   'P 1'
#
loop_
_entity.id
_entity.type
_entity.pdbx_description
1 polymer ?
#
loop_
_entity_poly.entity_id
_entity_poly.type
_entity_poly.pdbx_seq_one_letter_code
_entity_poly.pdbx_strand_id
1 'polypeptide(L)'
;MLSIEFLKQLKDHAKYEEKYMKRIACPYIDIHIKEHKKIMSSLASLVKNTSNINEFKTKFSDFIDDNIIKHILEKDIKYANFKKKEYILYTCGCLNKKYKISHNMHLKIFNGAKYDCKICQQNIRLI
;
A
#
# COMPACT_ATOMS: atom_id res chain seq x y z
N MET A 1 -21.31 -18.59 -1.77
CA MET A 1 -19.92 -19.00 -2.07
C MET A 1 -19.17 -17.75 -2.47
N LEU A 2 -18.15 -17.34 -1.71
CA LEU A 2 -17.24 -16.28 -2.14
C LEU A 2 -16.69 -16.65 -3.51
N SER A 3 -16.94 -15.83 -4.53
CA SER A 3 -16.40 -16.11 -5.85
C SER A 3 -14.89 -15.91 -5.82
N ILE A 4 -14.14 -16.78 -6.50
CA ILE A 4 -12.70 -16.58 -6.77
C ILE A 4 -12.46 -15.19 -7.37
N GLU A 5 -13.44 -14.69 -8.12
CA GLU A 5 -13.47 -13.37 -8.70
C GLU A 5 -13.44 -12.24 -7.66
N PHE A 6 -14.20 -12.33 -6.57
CA PHE A 6 -14.16 -11.32 -5.49
C PHE A 6 -12.77 -11.25 -4.83
N LEU A 7 -12.18 -12.41 -4.52
CA LEU A 7 -10.82 -12.46 -3.96
C LEU A 7 -9.78 -11.85 -4.91
N LYS A 8 -9.94 -12.11 -6.21
CA LYS A 8 -9.09 -11.52 -7.24
C LYS A 8 -9.26 -10.00 -7.29
N GLN A 9 -10.49 -9.50 -7.25
CA GLN A 9 -10.79 -8.05 -7.26
C GLN A 9 -10.12 -7.34 -6.07
N LEU A 10 -10.25 -7.88 -4.85
CA LEU A 10 -9.61 -7.28 -3.67
C LEU A 10 -8.08 -7.28 -3.77
N LYS A 11 -7.50 -8.37 -4.27
CA LYS A 11 -6.05 -8.47 -4.45
C LYS A 11 -5.53 -7.49 -5.50
N ASP A 12 -6.27 -7.30 -6.59
CA ASP A 12 -5.87 -6.40 -7.66
C ASP A 12 -6.09 -4.93 -7.28
N HIS A 13 -7.14 -4.61 -6.51
CA HIS A 13 -7.31 -3.32 -5.82
C HIS A 13 -6.09 -2.98 -4.98
N ALA A 14 -5.74 -3.83 -4.02
CA ALA A 14 -4.62 -3.61 -3.11
C ALA A 14 -3.30 -3.35 -3.85
N LYS A 15 -2.99 -4.14 -4.88
CA LYS A 15 -1.79 -3.94 -5.70
C LYS A 15 -1.78 -2.59 -6.43
N TYR A 16 -2.92 -2.19 -6.98
CA TYR A 16 -3.04 -0.94 -7.72
C TYR A 16 -2.75 0.25 -6.79
N GLU A 17 -3.40 0.27 -5.63
CA GLU A 17 -3.20 1.32 -4.63
C GLU A 17 -1.77 1.37 -4.12
N GLU A 18 -1.21 0.23 -3.71
CA GLU A 18 0.16 0.17 -3.21
C GLU A 18 1.16 0.66 -4.27
N LYS A 19 0.97 0.29 -5.54
CA LYS A 19 1.80 0.78 -6.63
C LYS A 19 1.64 2.30 -6.80
N TYR A 20 0.41 2.82 -6.73
CA TYR A 20 0.15 4.24 -6.83
C TYR A 20 0.76 5.03 -5.65
N MET A 21 0.60 4.54 -4.43
CA MET A 21 1.15 5.13 -3.22
C MET A 21 2.69 5.20 -3.26
N LYS A 22 3.37 4.15 -3.77
CA LYS A 22 4.83 4.18 -3.98
C LYS A 22 5.21 5.27 -4.98
N ARG A 23 4.49 5.36 -6.09
CA ARG A 23 4.74 6.31 -7.19
C ARG A 23 4.63 7.77 -6.76
N ILE A 24 3.83 8.06 -5.73
CA ILE A 24 3.67 9.41 -5.20
C ILE A 24 4.50 9.64 -3.92
N ALA A 25 5.33 8.67 -3.52
CA ALA A 25 6.07 8.68 -2.25
C ALA A 25 5.16 8.97 -1.05
N CYS A 26 4.02 8.29 -0.98
CA CYS A 26 3.08 8.41 0.12
C CYS A 26 3.72 7.88 1.42
N PRO A 27 3.83 8.69 2.49
CA PRO A 27 4.64 8.34 3.66
C PRO A 27 4.05 7.22 4.55
N TYR A 28 2.79 6.87 4.38
CA TYR A 28 2.11 5.84 5.18
C TYR A 28 1.83 4.55 4.40
N ILE A 29 2.53 4.34 3.28
CA ILE A 29 2.35 3.13 2.48
C ILE A 29 2.59 1.84 3.27
N ASP A 30 3.63 1.80 4.11
CA ASP A 30 3.95 0.57 4.85
C ASP A 30 2.84 0.19 5.83
N ILE A 31 2.15 1.19 6.38
CA ILE A 31 0.98 0.99 7.23
C ILE A 31 -0.19 0.47 6.37
N HIS A 32 -0.43 1.07 5.21
CA HIS A 32 -1.50 0.66 4.28
C HIS A 32 -1.34 -0.80 3.81
N ILE A 33 -0.12 -1.21 3.43
CA ILE A 33 0.22 -2.59 3.05
C ILE A 33 -0.08 -3.57 4.20
N LYS A 34 0.21 -3.18 5.45
CA LYS A 34 -0.08 -4.02 6.62
C LYS A 34 -1.58 -4.19 6.83
N GLU A 35 -2.37 -3.12 6.66
CA GLU A 35 -3.82 -3.19 6.73
C GLU A 35 -4.41 -4.09 5.63
N HIS A 36 -3.95 -3.96 4.38
CA HIS A 36 -4.36 -4.90 3.30
C HIS A 36 -4.08 -6.36 3.66
N LYS A 37 -2.88 -6.66 4.16
CA LYS A 37 -2.51 -8.02 4.59
C LYS A 37 -3.42 -8.53 5.71
N LYS A 38 -3.78 -7.67 6.66
CA LYS A 38 -4.70 -7.99 7.76
C LYS A 38 -6.09 -8.32 7.22
N ILE A 39 -6.65 -7.47 6.36
CA ILE A 39 -7.97 -7.69 5.74
C ILE A 39 -8.00 -9.02 4.98
N MET A 40 -6.97 -9.31 4.17
CA MET A 40 -6.86 -10.57 3.42
C MET A 40 -6.77 -11.80 4.35
N SER A 41 -6.04 -11.69 5.46
CA SER A 41 -5.91 -12.77 6.45
C SER A 41 -7.22 -13.01 7.20
N SER A 42 -7.94 -11.94 7.54
CA SER A 42 -9.28 -12.01 8.15
C SER A 42 -10.28 -12.68 7.21
N LEU A 43 -10.28 -12.32 5.92
CA LEU A 43 -11.14 -12.95 4.91
C LEU A 43 -10.82 -14.44 4.74
N ALA A 44 -9.54 -14.80 4.66
CA ALA A 44 -9.12 -16.20 4.57
C ALA A 44 -9.55 -17.00 5.80
N SER A 45 -9.49 -16.40 7.00
CA SER A 45 -9.93 -17.03 8.24
C SER A 45 -11.44 -17.20 8.27
N LEU A 46 -12.20 -16.20 7.82
CA LEU A 46 -13.65 -16.27 7.70
C LEU A 46 -14.07 -17.44 6.79
N VAL A 47 -13.45 -17.57 5.62
CA VAL A 47 -13.73 -18.68 4.68
C VAL A 47 -13.44 -20.05 5.30
N LYS A 48 -12.37 -20.17 6.08
CA LYS A 48 -11.96 -21.44 6.69
C LYS A 48 -12.82 -21.87 7.88
N ASN A 49 -13.35 -20.91 8.63
CA ASN A 49 -13.94 -21.15 9.95
C ASN A 49 -15.48 -21.14 9.97
N THR A 50 -16.14 -21.01 8.82
CA THR A 50 -17.61 -21.03 8.74
C THR A 50 -18.12 -22.42 8.38
N SER A 51 -19.05 -22.94 9.19
CA SER A 51 -19.52 -24.32 9.09
C SER A 51 -20.67 -24.48 8.10
N ASN A 52 -21.44 -23.40 7.88
CA ASN A 52 -22.60 -23.40 6.99
C ASN A 52 -22.76 -22.05 6.26
N ILE A 53 -23.59 -22.07 5.22
CA ILE A 53 -23.76 -20.92 4.31
C ILE A 53 -24.47 -19.72 4.93
N ASN A 54 -25.36 -19.93 5.90
CA ASN A 54 -26.10 -18.83 6.54
C ASN A 54 -25.20 -18.07 7.50
N GLU A 55 -24.46 -18.80 8.33
CA GLU A 55 -23.43 -18.23 9.20
C GLU A 55 -22.36 -17.47 8.39
N PHE A 56 -21.92 -18.06 7.27
CA PHE A 56 -21.00 -17.41 6.36
C PHE A 56 -21.56 -16.08 5.83
N LYS A 57 -22.83 -16.04 5.38
CA LYS A 57 -23.44 -14.80 4.87
C LYS A 57 -23.46 -13.69 5.91
N THR A 58 -23.88 -13.99 7.13
CA THR A 58 -23.93 -13.00 8.22
C THR A 58 -22.55 -12.47 8.54
N LYS A 59 -21.59 -13.35 8.85
CA LYS A 59 -20.22 -12.94 9.18
C LYS A 59 -19.49 -12.27 8.02
N PHE A 60 -19.85 -12.61 6.77
CA PHE A 60 -19.31 -11.93 5.60
C PHE A 60 -19.84 -10.50 5.48
N SER A 61 -21.12 -10.27 5.76
CA SER A 61 -21.68 -8.91 5.82
C SER A 61 -20.92 -8.07 6.84
N ASP A 62 -20.77 -8.58 8.07
CA ASP A 62 -20.03 -7.88 9.14
C ASP A 62 -18.57 -7.63 8.73
N PHE A 63 -17.93 -8.62 8.09
CA PHE A 63 -16.58 -8.46 7.56
C PHE A 63 -16.48 -7.32 6.53
N ILE A 64 -17.44 -7.20 5.61
CA ILE A 64 -17.42 -6.13 4.60
C ILE A 64 -17.48 -4.76 5.28
N ASP A 65 -18.38 -4.58 6.23
CA ASP A 65 -18.58 -3.30 6.92
C ASP A 65 -17.34 -2.94 7.76
N ASP A 66 -16.88 -3.86 8.60
CA ASP A 66 -15.79 -3.62 9.56
C ASP A 66 -14.42 -3.51 8.91
N ASN A 67 -14.23 -4.13 7.74
CA ASN A 67 -12.93 -4.21 7.08
C ASN A 67 -12.91 -3.40 5.80
N ILE A 68 -13.75 -3.72 4.82
CA ILE A 68 -13.65 -3.15 3.47
C ILE A 68 -14.16 -1.70 3.46
N ILE A 69 -15.41 -1.48 3.89
CA ILE A 69 -16.03 -0.14 3.85
C ILE A 69 -15.25 0.81 4.76
N LYS A 70 -14.97 0.39 5.99
CA LYS A 70 -14.17 1.17 6.92
C LYS A 70 -12.78 1.51 6.37
N HIS A 71 -12.09 0.56 5.74
CA HIS A 71 -10.78 0.81 5.12
C HIS A 71 -10.86 1.88 4.04
N ILE A 72 -11.84 1.80 3.14
CA ILE A 72 -12.02 2.79 2.07
C ILE A 72 -12.21 4.19 2.66
N LEU A 73 -13.12 4.32 3.63
CA LEU A 73 -13.48 5.61 4.22
C LEU A 73 -12.34 6.22 5.05
N GLU A 74 -11.57 5.39 5.78
CA GLU A 74 -10.58 5.88 6.72
C GLU A 74 -9.14 5.90 6.19
N LYS A 75 -8.82 5.08 5.18
CA LYS A 75 -7.45 4.85 4.68
C LYS A 75 -7.33 5.30 3.24
N ASP A 76 -8.21 4.85 2.35
CA ASP A 76 -8.05 5.11 0.91
C ASP A 76 -8.21 6.60 0.58
N ILE A 77 -9.21 7.23 1.19
CA ILE A 77 -9.45 8.68 1.06
C ILE A 77 -8.21 9.49 1.50
N LYS A 78 -7.41 9.00 2.46
CA LYS A 78 -6.22 9.74 2.92
C LYS A 78 -5.19 9.85 1.82
N TYR A 79 -4.83 8.75 1.14
CA TYR A 79 -3.87 8.81 0.04
C TYR A 79 -4.44 9.44 -1.23
N ALA A 80 -5.75 9.34 -1.45
CA ALA A 80 -6.40 10.05 -2.56
C ALA A 80 -6.23 11.57 -2.43
N ASN A 81 -6.32 12.10 -1.20
CA ASN A 81 -6.13 13.51 -0.89
C ASN A 81 -4.66 13.92 -0.71
N PHE A 82 -3.72 12.98 -0.79
CA PHE A 82 -2.31 13.29 -0.62
C PHE A 82 -1.77 14.07 -1.82
N LYS A 83 -1.43 15.35 -1.58
CA LYS A 83 -0.80 16.20 -2.58
C LYS A 83 0.66 15.82 -2.74
N LYS A 84 1.07 15.59 -3.98
CA LYS A 84 2.48 15.36 -4.34
C LYS A 84 3.32 16.55 -3.87
N LYS A 85 4.43 16.26 -3.22
CA LYS A 85 5.42 17.27 -2.84
C LYS A 85 6.26 17.66 -4.05
N GLU A 86 6.74 18.91 -4.05
CA GLU A 86 7.68 19.42 -5.07
C GLU A 86 8.98 18.61 -5.09
N TYR A 87 9.44 18.21 -3.90
CA TYR A 87 10.61 17.35 -3.71
C TYR A 87 10.30 16.22 -2.72
N ILE A 88 10.95 15.09 -2.96
CA ILE A 88 10.89 13.86 -2.17
C ILE A 88 12.27 13.64 -1.55
N LEU A 89 12.28 13.27 -0.27
CA LEU A 89 13.53 13.12 0.47
C LEU A 89 14.05 11.68 0.34
N TYR A 90 15.32 11.59 -0.02
CA TYR A 90 16.07 10.34 -0.08
C TYR A 90 17.27 10.39 0.86
N THR A 91 17.78 9.23 1.25
CA THR A 91 19.00 9.08 2.06
C THR A 91 19.92 8.01 1.48
N CYS A 92 21.15 7.93 1.99
CA CYS A 92 22.13 6.89 1.67
C CYS A 92 22.90 6.55 2.96
N GLY A 93 23.91 5.67 2.90
CA GLY A 93 24.73 5.36 4.08
C GLY A 93 25.64 6.49 4.59
N CYS A 94 25.59 7.70 4.02
CA CYS A 94 26.31 8.84 4.57
C CYS A 94 25.60 9.38 5.82
N LEU A 95 26.37 9.69 6.87
CA LEU A 95 25.82 10.23 8.11
C LEU A 95 25.05 11.53 7.85
N ASN A 96 23.80 11.57 8.32
CA ASN A 96 22.89 12.73 8.26
C ASN A 96 22.65 13.35 6.87
N LYS A 97 22.91 12.60 5.78
CA LYS A 97 22.73 13.13 4.43
C LYS A 97 21.31 12.88 3.89
N LYS A 98 20.66 13.96 3.44
CA LYS A 98 19.34 13.94 2.79
C LYS A 98 19.43 14.57 1.40
N TYR A 99 18.79 13.95 0.42
CA TYR A 99 18.72 14.42 -0.96
C TYR A 99 17.30 14.88 -1.26
N LYS A 100 17.16 16.13 -1.73
CA LYS A 100 15.91 16.62 -2.29
C LYS A 100 15.85 16.20 -3.76
N ILE A 101 15.03 15.20 -4.05
CA ILE A 101 14.85 14.66 -5.40
C ILE A 101 13.52 15.16 -5.95
N SER A 102 13.53 15.72 -7.16
CA SER A 102 12.29 16.17 -7.81
C SER A 102 11.34 15.01 -8.09
N HIS A 103 10.04 15.28 -8.23
CA HIS A 103 9.06 14.22 -8.54
C HIS A 103 9.42 13.45 -9.82
N ASN A 104 9.86 14.15 -10.88
CA ASN A 104 10.28 13.50 -12.14
C ASN A 104 11.46 12.54 -11.95
N MET A 105 12.41 12.90 -11.09
CA MET A 105 13.57 12.07 -10.82
C MET A 105 13.23 10.89 -9.91
N HIS A 106 12.34 11.10 -8.93
CA HIS A 106 11.73 10.02 -8.16
C HIS A 106 11.03 9.00 -9.08
N LEU A 107 10.25 9.44 -10.07
CA LEU A 107 9.59 8.55 -11.02
C LEU A 107 10.58 7.70 -11.82
N LYS A 108 11.72 8.26 -12.22
CA LYS A 108 12.79 7.50 -12.89
C LYS A 108 13.35 6.41 -11.96
N ILE A 109 13.63 6.75 -10.70
CA ILE A 109 14.13 5.80 -9.69
C ILE A 109 13.09 4.70 -9.42
N PHE A 110 11.82 5.09 -9.28
CA PHE A 110 10.70 4.16 -9.08
C PHE A 110 10.56 3.16 -10.25
N ASN A 111 10.82 3.60 -11.48
CA ASN A 111 10.80 2.75 -12.67
C ASN A 111 12.10 1.94 -12.88
N GLY A 112 13.01 1.93 -11.90
CA GLY A 112 14.20 1.09 -11.90
C GLY A 112 15.51 1.79 -12.28
N ALA A 113 15.50 3.11 -12.48
CA ALA A 113 16.76 3.84 -12.66
C ALA A 113 17.59 3.79 -11.38
N LYS A 114 18.87 3.41 -11.49
CA LYS A 114 19.81 3.47 -10.38
C LYS A 114 20.26 4.91 -10.18
N TYR A 115 20.29 5.35 -8.93
CA TYR A 115 20.86 6.62 -8.55
C TYR A 115 21.72 6.43 -7.32
N ASP A 116 23.02 6.60 -7.51
CA ASP A 116 23.99 6.34 -6.46
C ASP A 116 24.51 7.66 -5.91
N CYS A 117 24.74 7.67 -4.60
CA CYS A 117 25.29 8.81 -3.90
C CYS A 117 26.72 9.08 -4.40
N LYS A 118 26.99 10.32 -4.85
CA LYS A 118 28.33 10.74 -5.30
C LYS A 118 29.46 10.65 -4.24
N ILE A 119 29.12 10.47 -2.96
CA ILE A 119 30.08 10.32 -1.86
C ILE A 119 30.33 8.85 -1.53
N CYS A 120 29.35 8.15 -0.94
CA CYS A 120 29.52 6.76 -0.54
C CYS A 120 29.27 5.72 -1.65
N GLN A 121 28.90 6.15 -2.86
CA GLN A 121 28.58 5.28 -4.02
C GLN A 121 27.43 4.29 -3.80
N GLN A 122 26.74 4.37 -2.66
CA GLN A 122 25.57 3.54 -2.38
C GLN A 122 24.31 4.12 -3.03
N ASN A 123 23.39 3.22 -3.39
CA ASN A 123 22.09 3.59 -3.92
C ASN A 123 21.27 4.42 -2.92
N ILE A 124 20.66 5.50 -3.40
CA ILE A 124 19.79 6.33 -2.55
C ILE A 124 18.45 5.63 -2.31
N ARG A 125 17.93 5.75 -1.08
CA ARG A 125 16.69 5.11 -0.64
C ARG A 125 15.70 6.17 -0.19
N LEU A 126 14.41 5.95 -0.48
CA LEU A 126 13.33 6.81 0.01
C LEU A 126 13.33 6.79 1.54
N ILE A 127 13.15 7.95 2.17
CA ILE A 127 12.98 8.08 3.62
C ILE A 127 11.53 7.81 4.00
#